data_AF-A0A9P7F391-F1
#
_entry.id   AF-A0A9P7F391-F1
#
_cell.length_a   1.000
_cell.length_b   1.000
_cell.length_c   1.000
_cell.angle_alpha   90.00
_cell.angle_beta   90.00
_cell.angle_gamma   90.00
#
_symmetry.space_group_name_H-M   'P 1'
#
loop_
_entity.id
_entity.type
_entity.pdbx_description
1 polymer ?
#
loop_
_entity_poly.entity_id
_entity_poly.type
_entity_poly.pdbx_seq_one_letter_code
_entity_poly.pdbx_strand_id
1 'polypeptide(L)'
;QGVKNAQLENQALKERLRIVEEQNKILSANKGRRKKDDAVAEDILAFEAELKVCAKRYSLMVNMFPPPAALLKTTLPDPALSFNTAARYATTGSQEIAVLAELYDMLPQHLYHLVPMNQFSNVFSKAVCAGRASELNKLRSATGQIFELPQCYFAISYARDTETEIRHQLLGTTGKAGESYPTLPPMLFPGNIVNCSCKTLFGNWQLIAKTLSCCLKGRTSLSNESRRQGGAPPNAVKWGVMAVTPGAVAWAIVANIFLLSPDQEFSQEGKGKTSRINYGMIFMFFKELLICDWEKPCLKTIIKHINTFIFERTSCPSHDLNSRDSADDLQEEMCLARLGLAADTEDDLSLSDNENASIDVLAKATGNIALRDSNEAPTPLSTTTMTSTL
;
A
#
# COMPACT_ATOMS: atom_id res chain seq x y z
N GLN A 1 -58.74 30.79 47.66
CA GLN A 1 -57.43 30.11 47.62
C GLN A 1 -57.40 28.89 46.69
N GLY A 2 -58.37 27.95 46.76
CA GLY A 2 -58.33 26.70 45.96
C GLY A 2 -58.27 26.86 44.44
N VAL A 3 -59.02 27.82 43.87
CA VAL A 3 -59.07 28.03 42.40
C VAL A 3 -57.72 28.48 41.82
N LYS A 4 -56.98 29.34 42.55
CA LYS A 4 -55.66 29.84 42.11
C LYS A 4 -54.61 28.73 42.12
N ASN A 5 -54.66 27.84 43.11
CA ASN A 5 -53.76 26.68 43.18
C ASN A 5 -54.05 25.68 42.05
N ALA A 6 -55.32 25.42 41.76
CA ALA A 6 -55.72 24.55 40.65
C ALA A 6 -55.33 25.11 39.27
N GLN A 7 -55.31 26.43 39.09
CA GLN A 7 -54.84 27.07 37.86
C GLN A 7 -53.33 26.94 37.67
N LEU A 8 -52.54 27.13 38.74
CA LEU A 8 -51.08 26.95 38.69
C LEU A 8 -50.71 25.50 38.41
N GLU A 9 -51.41 24.55 39.02
CA GLU A 9 -51.21 23.13 38.78
C GLU A 9 -51.56 22.74 37.33
N ASN A 10 -52.65 23.27 36.79
CA ASN A 10 -53.00 23.08 35.37
C ASN A 10 -51.94 23.64 34.40
N GLN A 11 -51.37 24.81 34.70
CA GLN A 11 -50.30 25.38 33.88
C GLN A 11 -49.04 24.51 33.94
N ALA A 12 -48.65 24.05 35.13
CA ALA A 12 -47.51 23.16 35.30
C ALA A 12 -47.69 21.82 34.58
N LEU A 13 -48.90 21.25 34.61
CA LEU A 13 -49.21 20.01 33.90
C LEU A 13 -49.19 20.19 32.37
N LYS A 14 -49.70 21.31 31.86
CA LYS A 14 -49.63 21.63 30.42
C LYS A 14 -48.19 21.77 29.93
N GLU A 15 -47.34 22.41 30.72
CA GLU A 15 -45.92 22.55 30.37
C GLU A 15 -45.20 21.19 30.38
N ARG A 16 -45.49 20.34 31.38
CA ARG A 16 -44.95 18.96 31.40
C ARG A 16 -45.42 18.13 30.21
N LEU A 17 -46.69 18.22 29.83
CA LEU A 17 -47.22 17.53 28.65
C LEU A 17 -46.48 17.97 27.38
N ARG A 18 -46.28 19.28 27.21
CA ARG A 18 -45.53 19.82 26.06
C ARG A 18 -44.10 19.29 26.01
N ILE A 19 -43.40 19.23 27.13
CA ILE A 19 -42.03 18.70 27.20
C ILE A 19 -42.00 17.20 26.84
N VAL A 20 -42.94 16.42 27.36
CA VAL A 20 -43.04 14.97 27.09
C VAL A 20 -43.39 14.69 25.63
N GLU A 21 -44.27 15.49 25.02
CA GLU A 21 -44.61 15.38 23.60
C GLU A 21 -43.39 15.66 22.71
N GLU A 22 -42.59 16.69 23.02
CA GLU A 22 -41.36 16.97 22.27
C GLU A 22 -40.33 15.85 22.42
N GLN A 23 -40.16 15.30 23.63
CA GLN A 23 -39.32 14.13 23.85
C GLN A 23 -39.81 12.90 23.09
N ASN A 24 -41.12 12.64 23.06
CA ASN A 24 -41.71 11.54 22.30
C ASN A 24 -41.55 11.73 20.79
N LYS A 25 -41.58 12.96 20.29
CA LYS A 25 -41.29 13.30 18.89
C LYS A 25 -39.84 13.01 18.53
N ILE A 26 -38.90 13.37 19.41
CA ILE A 26 -37.47 13.03 19.25
C ILE A 26 -37.26 11.52 19.30
N LEU A 27 -37.88 10.82 20.27
CA LEU A 27 -37.76 9.37 20.42
C LEU A 27 -38.37 8.61 19.24
N SER A 28 -39.52 9.05 18.72
CA SER A 28 -40.15 8.42 17.55
C SER A 28 -39.33 8.62 16.28
N ALA A 29 -38.74 9.80 16.07
CA ALA A 29 -37.77 10.04 15.00
C ALA A 29 -36.51 9.16 15.13
N ASN A 30 -36.05 8.91 16.36
CA ASN A 30 -34.88 8.07 16.62
C ASN A 30 -35.16 6.56 16.50
N LYS A 31 -36.40 6.09 16.71
CA LYS A 31 -36.78 4.67 16.52
C LYS A 31 -36.56 4.19 15.08
N GLY A 32 -36.85 5.04 14.09
CA GLY A 32 -36.60 4.73 12.67
C GLY A 32 -35.10 4.63 12.34
N ARG A 33 -34.28 5.49 12.95
CA ARG A 33 -32.81 5.45 12.81
C ARG A 33 -32.21 4.19 13.42
N ARG A 34 -32.64 3.82 14.64
CA ARG A 34 -32.18 2.59 15.32
C ARG A 34 -32.45 1.34 14.50
N LYS A 35 -33.67 1.15 13.97
CA LYS A 35 -33.97 0.00 13.12
C LYS A 35 -33.09 -0.08 11.87
N LYS A 36 -32.74 1.06 11.28
CA LYS A 36 -31.83 1.13 10.13
C LYS A 36 -30.39 0.79 10.54
N ASP A 37 -29.93 1.32 11.67
CA ASP A 37 -28.60 1.03 12.20
C ASP A 37 -28.46 -0.46 12.60
N ASP A 38 -29.52 -1.06 13.14
CA ASP A 38 -29.58 -2.49 13.49
C ASP A 38 -29.51 -3.37 12.23
N ALA A 39 -30.29 -3.05 11.18
CA ALA A 39 -30.24 -3.78 9.91
C ALA A 39 -28.87 -3.64 9.21
N VAL A 40 -28.27 -2.46 9.24
CA VAL A 40 -26.91 -2.23 8.72
C VAL A 40 -25.87 -3.07 9.48
N ALA A 41 -26.02 -3.20 10.80
CA ALA A 41 -25.15 -4.06 11.58
C ALA A 41 -25.33 -5.54 11.22
N GLU A 42 -26.55 -5.99 10.95
CA GLU A 42 -26.83 -7.35 10.49
C GLU A 42 -26.20 -7.65 9.13
N ASP A 43 -26.31 -6.74 8.15
CA ASP A 43 -25.70 -6.93 6.83
C ASP A 43 -24.16 -7.01 6.91
N ILE A 44 -23.53 -6.11 7.67
CA ILE A 44 -22.07 -6.13 7.86
C ILE A 44 -21.61 -7.42 8.54
N LEU A 45 -22.38 -7.92 9.52
CA LEU A 45 -22.11 -9.20 10.19
C LEU A 45 -22.29 -10.38 9.23
N ALA A 46 -23.32 -10.35 8.39
CA ALA A 46 -23.58 -11.40 7.40
C ALA A 46 -22.44 -11.54 6.38
N PHE A 47 -21.85 -10.42 5.95
CA PHE A 47 -20.75 -10.39 4.98
C PHE A 47 -19.35 -10.27 5.59
N GLU A 48 -19.20 -10.34 6.93
CA GLU A 48 -17.94 -10.02 7.61
C GLU A 48 -16.76 -10.89 7.12
N ALA A 49 -17.01 -12.19 6.90
CA ALA A 49 -15.99 -13.12 6.42
C ALA A 49 -15.52 -12.80 5.00
N GLU A 50 -16.45 -12.47 4.11
CA GLU A 50 -16.17 -12.07 2.72
C GLU A 50 -15.41 -10.74 2.70
N LEU A 51 -15.87 -9.75 3.48
CA LEU A 51 -15.19 -8.46 3.65
C LEU A 51 -13.75 -8.62 4.13
N LYS A 52 -13.49 -9.53 5.07
CA LYS A 52 -12.12 -9.84 5.53
C LYS A 52 -11.27 -10.44 4.42
N VAL A 53 -11.83 -11.26 3.53
CA VAL A 53 -11.12 -11.82 2.37
C VAL A 53 -10.80 -10.71 1.36
N CYS A 54 -11.79 -9.88 1.01
CA CYS A 54 -11.61 -8.72 0.15
C CYS A 54 -10.56 -7.74 0.71
N ALA A 55 -10.65 -7.41 2.00
CA ALA A 55 -9.68 -6.52 2.67
C ALA A 55 -8.25 -7.06 2.62
N LYS A 56 -8.06 -8.38 2.81
CA LYS A 56 -6.74 -9.00 2.68
C LYS A 56 -6.21 -8.93 1.25
N ARG A 57 -7.05 -9.28 0.25
CA ARG A 57 -6.71 -9.16 -1.17
C ARG A 57 -6.35 -7.71 -1.53
N TYR A 58 -7.17 -6.75 -1.11
CA TYR A 58 -6.92 -5.32 -1.28
C TYR A 58 -5.57 -4.90 -0.69
N SER A 59 -5.29 -5.33 0.55
CA SER A 59 -4.07 -4.95 1.27
C SER A 59 -2.79 -5.38 0.55
N LEU A 60 -2.82 -6.52 -0.14
CA LEU A 60 -1.67 -7.06 -0.86
C LEU A 60 -1.64 -6.59 -2.31
N MET A 61 -2.78 -6.61 -3.01
CA MET A 61 -2.86 -6.44 -4.46
C MET A 61 -3.14 -5.00 -4.90
N VAL A 62 -3.63 -4.13 -4.02
CA VAL A 62 -4.16 -2.84 -4.44
C VAL A 62 -3.51 -1.73 -3.65
N ASN A 63 -3.75 -1.67 -2.35
CA ASN A 63 -3.23 -0.61 -1.50
C ASN A 63 -2.81 -1.17 -0.15
N MET A 64 -1.57 -0.92 0.25
CA MET A 64 -1.03 -1.41 1.51
C MET A 64 -1.78 -0.84 2.72
N PHE A 65 -2.39 0.34 2.58
CA PHE A 65 -3.07 1.06 3.64
C PHE A 65 -4.58 1.14 3.37
N PRO A 66 -5.42 1.14 4.42
CA PRO A 66 -6.85 1.27 4.24
C PRO A 66 -7.19 2.68 3.73
N PRO A 67 -8.23 2.81 2.88
CA PRO A 67 -8.72 4.12 2.46
C PRO A 67 -9.19 4.95 3.67
N PRO A 68 -8.98 6.27 3.68
CA PRO A 68 -9.55 7.15 4.69
C PRO A 68 -11.07 7.02 4.77
N ALA A 69 -11.64 7.02 5.98
CA ALA A 69 -13.09 6.89 6.16
C ALA A 69 -13.90 8.01 5.48
N ALA A 70 -13.31 9.19 5.33
CA ALA A 70 -13.91 10.30 4.59
C ALA A 70 -14.04 9.98 3.09
N LEU A 71 -13.03 9.35 2.50
CA LEU A 71 -13.02 8.97 1.09
C LEU A 71 -14.10 7.94 0.75
N LEU A 72 -14.38 7.01 1.66
CA LEU A 72 -15.41 5.98 1.46
C LEU A 72 -16.84 6.55 1.37
N LYS A 73 -17.04 7.80 1.80
CA LYS A 73 -18.33 8.52 1.71
C LYS A 73 -18.47 9.33 0.42
N THR A 74 -17.41 9.43 -0.36
CA THR A 74 -17.41 10.15 -1.63
C THR A 74 -18.13 9.32 -2.69
N THR A 75 -18.89 9.99 -3.56
CA THR A 75 -19.52 9.34 -4.71
C THR A 75 -18.51 9.17 -5.83
N LEU A 76 -18.45 7.97 -6.42
CA LEU A 76 -17.68 7.73 -7.64
C LEU A 76 -18.28 8.52 -8.82
N PRO A 77 -17.45 9.20 -9.63
CA PRO A 77 -17.93 9.80 -10.88
C PRO A 77 -18.53 8.74 -11.82
N ASP A 78 -19.51 9.15 -12.61
CA ASP A 78 -20.09 8.37 -13.70
C ASP A 78 -19.89 9.12 -15.02
N PRO A 79 -19.10 8.60 -15.98
CA PRO A 79 -18.41 7.30 -15.95
C PRO A 79 -17.23 7.26 -14.97
N ALA A 80 -16.92 6.06 -14.48
CA ALA A 80 -15.77 5.84 -13.60
C ALA A 80 -14.46 6.19 -14.32
N LEU A 81 -13.60 6.96 -13.64
CA LEU A 81 -12.26 7.29 -14.15
C LEU A 81 -11.37 6.05 -14.19
N SER A 82 -10.56 5.93 -15.24
CA SER A 82 -9.54 4.88 -15.30
C SER A 82 -8.48 5.10 -14.22
N PHE A 83 -8.40 4.16 -13.27
CA PHE A 83 -7.50 4.24 -12.11
C PHE A 83 -6.09 3.71 -12.39
N ASN A 84 -5.84 3.10 -13.55
CA ASN A 84 -4.53 2.54 -13.92
C ASN A 84 -3.77 3.43 -14.91
N THR A 85 -3.97 4.74 -14.85
CA THR A 85 -3.32 5.70 -15.74
C THR A 85 -2.60 6.78 -14.95
N ALA A 86 -1.59 7.41 -15.56
CA ALA A 86 -0.87 8.54 -14.96
C ALA A 86 -1.80 9.70 -14.58
N ALA A 87 -2.93 9.87 -15.28
CA ALA A 87 -3.93 10.90 -14.99
C ALA A 87 -4.45 10.87 -13.54
N ARG A 88 -4.40 9.71 -12.86
CA ARG A 88 -4.78 9.62 -11.45
C ARG A 88 -3.95 10.52 -10.54
N TYR A 89 -2.68 10.78 -10.87
CA TYR A 89 -1.75 11.55 -10.04
C TYR A 89 -1.70 13.04 -10.42
N ALA A 90 -2.56 13.49 -11.34
CA ALA A 90 -2.62 14.89 -11.75
C ALA A 90 -3.04 15.82 -10.60
N THR A 91 -3.90 15.36 -9.69
CA THR A 91 -4.38 16.11 -8.52
C THR A 91 -4.60 15.17 -7.33
N THR A 92 -4.63 15.72 -6.12
CA THR A 92 -5.02 14.94 -4.92
C THR A 92 -6.42 14.35 -5.05
N GLY A 93 -7.37 15.10 -5.60
CA GLY A 93 -8.75 14.63 -5.80
C GLY A 93 -8.85 13.48 -6.81
N SER A 94 -8.11 13.53 -7.92
CA SER A 94 -8.05 12.41 -8.88
C SER A 94 -7.41 11.17 -8.26
N GLN A 95 -6.41 11.34 -7.39
CA GLN A 95 -5.76 10.23 -6.71
C GLN A 95 -6.72 9.55 -5.73
N GLU A 96 -7.45 10.34 -4.95
CA GLU A 96 -8.49 9.86 -4.03
C GLU A 96 -9.60 9.10 -4.77
N ILE A 97 -10.14 9.68 -5.85
CA ILE A 97 -11.16 9.02 -6.67
C ILE A 97 -10.62 7.71 -7.27
N ALA A 98 -9.37 7.68 -7.74
CA ALA A 98 -8.75 6.47 -8.27
C ALA A 98 -8.58 5.37 -7.20
N VAL A 99 -8.23 5.74 -5.95
CA VAL A 99 -8.17 4.79 -4.83
C VAL A 99 -9.56 4.22 -4.51
N LEU A 100 -10.60 5.04 -4.60
CA LEU A 100 -11.98 4.59 -4.42
C LEU A 100 -12.41 3.66 -5.58
N ALA A 101 -12.12 4.03 -6.83
CA ALA A 101 -12.44 3.21 -8.00
C ALA A 101 -11.77 1.83 -7.93
N GLU A 102 -10.49 1.78 -7.54
CA GLU A 102 -9.77 0.53 -7.27
C GLU A 102 -10.41 -0.34 -6.19
N LEU A 103 -10.93 0.27 -5.12
CA LEU A 103 -11.62 -0.47 -4.07
C LEU A 103 -12.89 -1.13 -4.62
N TYR A 104 -13.69 -0.38 -5.38
CA TYR A 104 -14.93 -0.90 -5.98
C TYR A 104 -14.64 -2.01 -6.99
N ASP A 105 -13.64 -1.85 -7.86
CA ASP A 105 -13.21 -2.90 -8.82
C ASP A 105 -12.86 -4.24 -8.13
N MET A 106 -12.32 -4.17 -6.91
CA MET A 106 -11.93 -5.37 -6.14
C MET A 106 -13.11 -6.00 -5.37
N LEU A 107 -14.13 -5.22 -5.03
CA LEU A 107 -15.27 -5.68 -4.25
C LEU A 107 -16.32 -6.37 -5.15
N PRO A 108 -16.96 -7.44 -4.67
CA PRO A 108 -18.21 -7.91 -5.26
C PRO A 108 -19.29 -6.81 -5.25
N GLN A 109 -20.05 -6.71 -6.35
CA GLN A 109 -21.06 -5.67 -6.52
C GLN A 109 -22.11 -5.62 -5.41
N HIS A 110 -22.47 -6.77 -4.84
CA HIS A 110 -23.43 -6.82 -3.73
C HIS A 110 -22.91 -6.14 -2.46
N LEU A 111 -21.60 -5.89 -2.32
CA LEU A 111 -21.03 -5.18 -1.17
C LEU A 111 -20.92 -3.66 -1.37
N TYR A 112 -21.20 -3.14 -2.57
CA TYR A 112 -21.01 -1.72 -2.90
C TYR A 112 -21.83 -0.78 -2.00
N HIS A 113 -23.04 -1.19 -1.64
CA HIS A 113 -23.93 -0.40 -0.79
C HIS A 113 -23.40 -0.26 0.65
N LEU A 114 -22.48 -1.13 1.09
CA LEU A 114 -21.87 -1.10 2.41
C LEU A 114 -20.73 -0.10 2.51
N VAL A 115 -20.07 0.23 1.40
CA VAL A 115 -18.85 1.04 1.37
C VAL A 115 -18.99 2.40 2.10
N PRO A 116 -20.08 3.17 1.91
CA PRO A 116 -20.25 4.46 2.59
C PRO A 116 -20.52 4.35 4.10
N MET A 117 -20.73 3.14 4.64
CA MET A 117 -21.10 2.93 6.03
C MET A 117 -19.87 2.98 6.95
N ASN A 118 -19.99 3.63 8.11
CA ASN A 118 -18.89 3.72 9.08
C ASN A 118 -18.43 2.33 9.58
N GLN A 119 -19.37 1.38 9.71
CA GLN A 119 -19.07 0.02 10.14
C GLN A 119 -18.22 -0.74 9.12
N PHE A 120 -18.50 -0.58 7.82
CA PHE A 120 -17.66 -1.09 6.74
C PHE A 120 -16.23 -0.58 6.90
N SER A 121 -16.05 0.75 7.03
CA SER A 121 -14.71 1.35 7.19
C SER A 121 -13.95 0.73 8.36
N ASN A 122 -14.61 0.53 9.50
CA ASN A 122 -14.00 -0.08 10.69
C ASN A 122 -13.59 -1.53 10.46
N VAL A 123 -14.49 -2.37 9.95
CA VAL A 123 -14.24 -3.81 9.71
C VAL A 123 -13.16 -3.97 8.65
N PHE A 124 -13.30 -3.27 7.53
CA PHE A 124 -12.38 -3.34 6.40
C PHE A 124 -10.98 -2.84 6.80
N SER A 125 -10.87 -1.69 7.47
CA SER A 125 -9.56 -1.14 7.87
C SER A 125 -8.83 -2.04 8.86
N LYS A 126 -9.56 -2.61 9.85
CA LYS A 126 -9.00 -3.60 10.78
C LYS A 126 -8.51 -4.84 10.03
N ALA A 127 -9.28 -5.33 9.07
CA ALA A 127 -8.93 -6.49 8.27
C ALA A 127 -7.73 -6.24 7.34
N VAL A 128 -7.60 -5.05 6.73
CA VAL A 128 -6.43 -4.62 5.96
C VAL A 128 -5.18 -4.64 6.83
N CYS A 129 -5.24 -4.02 8.02
CA CYS A 129 -4.09 -3.94 8.93
C CYS A 129 -3.69 -5.32 9.48
N ALA A 130 -4.67 -6.14 9.89
CA ALA A 130 -4.42 -7.50 10.36
C ALA A 130 -3.88 -8.41 9.25
N GLY A 131 -4.40 -8.27 8.02
CA GLY A 131 -3.91 -8.98 6.83
C GLY A 131 -2.45 -8.68 6.56
N ARG A 132 -2.10 -7.39 6.49
CA ARG A 132 -0.72 -6.92 6.31
C ARG A 132 0.22 -7.44 7.40
N ALA A 133 -0.16 -7.31 8.68
CA ALA A 133 0.63 -7.82 9.79
C ALA A 133 0.86 -9.34 9.70
N SER A 134 -0.18 -10.09 9.32
CA SER A 134 -0.10 -11.54 9.13
C SER A 134 0.89 -11.92 8.02
N GLU A 135 0.84 -11.26 6.85
CA GLU A 135 1.76 -11.55 5.75
C GLU A 135 3.19 -11.14 6.08
N LEU A 136 3.41 -9.99 6.72
CA LEU A 136 4.75 -9.58 7.18
C LEU A 136 5.33 -10.57 8.21
N ASN A 137 4.50 -11.06 9.14
CA ASN A 137 4.95 -12.07 10.10
C ASN A 137 5.32 -13.40 9.42
N LYS A 138 4.53 -13.83 8.44
CA LYS A 138 4.84 -15.00 7.63
C LYS A 138 6.15 -14.81 6.86
N LEU A 139 6.36 -13.64 6.25
CA LEU A 139 7.57 -13.32 5.51
C LEU A 139 8.82 -13.37 6.39
N ARG A 140 8.76 -12.94 7.67
CA ARG A 140 9.89 -13.04 8.60
C ARG A 140 10.49 -14.44 8.64
N SER A 141 9.64 -15.47 8.69
CA SER A 141 10.10 -16.87 8.72
C SER A 141 10.76 -17.36 7.43
N ALA A 142 10.60 -16.61 6.33
CA ALA A 142 11.13 -16.92 5.01
C ALA A 142 12.22 -15.94 4.55
N THR A 143 12.49 -14.90 5.33
CA THR A 143 13.30 -13.75 4.89
C THR A 143 14.73 -14.14 4.57
N GLY A 144 15.33 -15.08 5.32
CA GLY A 144 16.66 -15.59 5.01
C GLY A 144 16.73 -16.28 3.63
N GLN A 145 15.67 -16.95 3.20
CA GLN A 145 15.61 -17.55 1.85
C GLN A 145 15.36 -16.50 0.75
N ILE A 146 14.64 -15.42 1.07
CA ILE A 146 14.36 -14.34 0.13
C ILE A 146 15.66 -13.60 -0.21
N PHE A 147 16.40 -13.17 0.82
CA PHE A 147 17.62 -12.38 0.67
C PHE A 147 18.91 -13.19 0.62
N GLU A 148 18.83 -14.51 0.79
CA GLU A 148 20.00 -15.40 0.84
C GLU A 148 20.95 -15.07 2.01
N LEU A 149 20.34 -14.67 3.13
CA LEU A 149 21.01 -14.29 4.37
C LEU A 149 20.67 -15.25 5.52
N PRO A 150 21.49 -15.30 6.59
CA PRO A 150 21.16 -16.07 7.79
C PRO A 150 19.78 -15.72 8.35
N GLN A 151 18.91 -16.74 8.46
CA GLN A 151 17.53 -16.55 8.94
C GLN A 151 17.45 -16.01 10.38
N CYS A 152 18.49 -16.20 11.19
CA CYS A 152 18.59 -15.65 12.54
C CYS A 152 18.60 -14.11 12.57
N TYR A 153 19.07 -13.44 11.50
CA TYR A 153 19.08 -11.98 11.40
C TYR A 153 17.66 -11.38 11.41
N PHE A 154 16.65 -12.18 11.06
CA PHE A 154 15.26 -11.72 10.94
C PHE A 154 14.38 -12.13 12.12
N ALA A 155 14.99 -12.58 13.22
CA ALA A 155 14.29 -12.71 14.49
C ALA A 155 13.81 -11.32 14.98
N ILE A 156 12.64 -11.27 15.62
CA ILE A 156 11.98 -10.00 16.00
C ILE A 156 12.89 -9.11 16.86
N SER A 157 13.68 -9.70 17.75
CA SER A 157 14.58 -9.00 18.66
C SER A 157 15.99 -8.76 18.11
N TYR A 158 16.27 -9.17 16.87
CA TYR A 158 17.61 -9.04 16.28
C TYR A 158 17.88 -7.59 15.85
N ALA A 159 19.07 -7.09 16.18
CA ALA A 159 19.53 -5.75 15.79
C ALA A 159 20.04 -5.74 14.34
N ARG A 160 19.12 -5.75 13.37
CA ARG A 160 19.47 -5.85 11.93
C ARG A 160 20.35 -4.71 11.41
N ASP A 161 20.32 -3.56 12.07
CA ASP A 161 21.16 -2.41 11.76
C ASP A 161 22.65 -2.61 12.08
N THR A 162 23.01 -3.63 12.86
CA THR A 162 24.41 -4.01 13.09
C THR A 162 25.03 -4.75 11.91
N GLU A 163 24.22 -5.33 11.03
CA GLU A 163 24.70 -6.11 9.88
C GLU A 163 25.07 -5.19 8.72
N THR A 164 26.35 -5.14 8.37
CA THR A 164 26.87 -4.28 7.30
C THR A 164 26.30 -4.63 5.94
N GLU A 165 26.05 -5.91 5.66
CA GLU A 165 25.43 -6.38 4.43
C GLU A 165 23.99 -5.85 4.29
N ILE A 166 23.18 -5.95 5.35
CA ILE A 166 21.81 -5.40 5.35
C ILE A 166 21.85 -3.88 5.22
N ARG A 167 22.65 -3.22 6.06
CA ARG A 167 22.63 -1.76 6.19
C ARG A 167 23.22 -1.06 4.97
N HIS A 168 24.44 -1.44 4.57
CA HIS A 168 25.16 -0.78 3.50
C HIS A 168 24.78 -1.33 2.12
N GLN A 169 24.77 -2.66 1.97
CA GLN A 169 24.55 -3.26 0.64
C GLN A 169 23.08 -3.30 0.27
N LEU A 170 22.17 -3.64 1.19
CA LEU A 170 20.75 -3.76 0.82
C LEU A 170 19.95 -2.46 1.01
N LEU A 171 20.22 -1.71 2.08
CA LEU A 171 19.49 -0.48 2.42
C LEU A 171 20.21 0.82 2.06
N GLY A 172 21.52 0.79 1.78
CA GLY A 172 22.27 1.96 1.34
C GLY A 172 22.54 3.00 2.42
N THR A 173 22.62 2.61 3.70
CA THR A 173 22.97 3.52 4.80
C THR A 173 24.35 3.22 5.39
N THR A 174 25.07 4.27 5.77
CA THR A 174 26.39 4.20 6.43
C THR A 174 26.30 3.99 7.94
N GLY A 175 25.10 4.04 8.53
CA GLY A 175 24.86 3.81 9.96
C GLY A 175 25.21 5.03 10.82
N LYS A 176 25.39 6.18 10.19
CA LYS A 176 25.66 7.44 10.90
C LYS A 176 24.38 7.92 11.58
N ALA A 177 24.53 8.44 12.80
CA ALA A 177 23.40 9.02 13.52
C ALA A 177 22.77 10.16 12.70
N GLY A 178 21.45 10.12 12.54
CA GLY A 178 20.70 11.12 11.77
C GLY A 178 20.68 10.90 10.25
N GLU A 179 21.31 9.85 9.73
CA GLU A 179 21.23 9.49 8.33
C GLU A 179 19.83 9.00 7.96
N SER A 180 19.28 9.50 6.85
CA SER A 180 18.01 9.05 6.29
C SER A 180 18.20 7.85 5.36
N TYR A 181 17.25 6.92 5.38
CA TYR A 181 17.21 5.84 4.41
C TYR A 181 16.86 6.37 3.00
N PRO A 182 17.56 5.91 1.96
CA PRO A 182 17.25 6.29 0.59
C PRO A 182 15.89 5.71 0.16
N THR A 183 15.13 6.48 -0.63
CA THR A 183 13.87 6.01 -1.23
C THR A 183 14.09 4.86 -2.21
N LEU A 184 15.24 4.87 -2.92
CA LEU A 184 15.67 3.84 -3.85
C LEU A 184 16.86 3.07 -3.25
N PRO A 185 16.60 2.11 -2.34
CA PRO A 185 17.68 1.34 -1.71
C PRO A 185 18.40 0.46 -2.73
N PRO A 186 19.69 0.15 -2.52
CA PRO A 186 20.47 -0.59 -3.49
C PRO A 186 19.92 -1.99 -3.79
N MET A 187 19.18 -2.63 -2.88
CA MET A 187 18.54 -3.94 -3.12
C MET A 187 17.61 -3.98 -4.35
N LEU A 188 17.19 -2.83 -4.89
CA LEU A 188 16.36 -2.74 -6.09
C LEU A 188 17.16 -2.83 -7.39
N PHE A 189 18.48 -2.76 -7.32
CA PHE A 189 19.36 -2.70 -8.48
C PHE A 189 20.24 -3.96 -8.58
N PRO A 190 20.61 -4.40 -9.80
CA PRO A 190 21.50 -5.53 -10.01
C PRO A 190 22.78 -5.41 -9.17
N GLY A 191 23.14 -6.51 -8.51
CA GLY A 191 24.34 -6.57 -7.66
C GLY A 191 24.29 -5.67 -6.42
N ASN A 192 23.12 -5.11 -6.09
CA ASN A 192 22.94 -4.15 -5.01
C ASN A 192 23.73 -2.83 -5.22
N ILE A 193 23.88 -2.39 -6.47
CA ILE A 193 24.60 -1.17 -6.83
C ILE A 193 23.65 -0.17 -7.44
N VAL A 194 23.45 0.97 -6.77
CA VAL A 194 22.57 2.03 -7.26
C VAL A 194 23.09 2.60 -8.58
N ASN A 195 22.24 2.59 -9.60
CA ASN A 195 22.50 3.26 -10.86
C ASN A 195 21.81 4.63 -10.86
N CYS A 196 22.59 5.71 -10.91
CA CYS A 196 22.06 7.09 -10.85
C CYS A 196 21.07 7.42 -11.97
N SER A 197 21.18 6.78 -13.14
CA SER A 197 20.24 6.96 -14.25
C SER A 197 18.92 6.19 -14.09
N CYS A 198 18.81 5.35 -13.05
CA CYS A 198 17.67 4.49 -12.76
C CYS A 198 17.28 3.50 -13.88
N LYS A 199 18.09 3.37 -14.93
CA LYS A 199 17.85 2.44 -16.06
C LYS A 199 17.73 0.97 -15.62
N THR A 200 18.40 0.61 -14.54
CA THR A 200 18.42 -0.75 -13.97
C THR A 200 17.53 -0.91 -12.74
N LEU A 201 16.65 0.05 -12.46
CA LEU A 201 15.72 -0.04 -11.34
C LEU A 201 14.83 -1.29 -11.49
N PHE A 202 14.63 -2.00 -10.38
CA PHE A 202 13.97 -3.32 -10.31
C PHE A 202 14.74 -4.46 -10.98
N GLY A 203 16.01 -4.29 -11.32
CA GLY A 203 16.82 -5.37 -11.88
C GLY A 203 16.98 -6.58 -10.93
N ASN A 204 16.85 -6.38 -9.62
CA ASN A 204 16.74 -7.46 -8.62
C ASN A 204 15.28 -7.95 -8.44
N TRP A 205 14.55 -8.14 -9.54
CA TRP A 205 13.13 -8.49 -9.53
C TRP A 205 12.83 -9.81 -8.78
N GLN A 206 13.81 -10.71 -8.65
CA GLN A 206 13.69 -11.97 -7.95
C GLN A 206 13.33 -11.78 -6.46
N LEU A 207 13.84 -10.73 -5.81
CA LEU A 207 13.49 -10.42 -4.41
C LEU A 207 12.00 -10.09 -4.28
N ILE A 208 11.47 -9.33 -5.25
CA ILE A 208 10.05 -8.99 -5.34
C ILE A 208 9.22 -10.25 -5.61
N ALA A 209 9.65 -11.07 -6.59
CA ALA A 209 8.97 -12.30 -6.97
C ALA A 209 8.93 -13.34 -5.85
N LYS A 210 10.04 -13.57 -5.14
CA LYS A 210 10.10 -14.46 -3.96
C LYS A 210 9.16 -13.96 -2.85
N THR A 211 9.15 -12.66 -2.58
CA THR A 211 8.27 -12.06 -1.56
C THR A 211 6.79 -12.25 -1.88
N LEU A 212 6.38 -11.93 -3.11
CA LEU A 212 5.01 -12.13 -3.56
C LEU A 212 4.64 -13.61 -3.65
N SER A 213 5.55 -14.46 -4.12
CA SER A 213 5.35 -15.92 -4.15
C SER A 213 5.09 -16.45 -2.74
N CYS A 214 5.86 -16.03 -1.74
CA CYS A 214 5.60 -16.42 -0.36
C CYS A 214 4.21 -15.94 0.10
N CYS A 215 3.83 -14.69 -0.18
CA CYS A 215 2.52 -14.13 0.22
C CYS A 215 1.34 -14.86 -0.47
N LEU A 216 1.46 -15.12 -1.77
CA LEU A 216 0.39 -15.65 -2.62
C LEU A 216 0.31 -17.18 -2.61
N LYS A 217 1.45 -17.87 -2.53
CA LYS A 217 1.57 -19.33 -2.62
C LYS A 217 1.97 -20.02 -1.32
N GLY A 218 2.49 -19.29 -0.34
CA GLY A 218 2.98 -19.83 0.93
C GLY A 218 4.50 -20.02 0.93
N ARG A 219 5.11 -20.21 2.10
CA ARG A 219 6.58 -20.28 2.24
C ARG A 219 7.24 -21.39 1.42
N THR A 220 6.56 -22.53 1.29
CA THR A 220 7.07 -23.69 0.52
C THR A 220 7.18 -23.41 -0.98
N SER A 221 6.60 -22.31 -1.50
CA SER A 221 6.80 -21.90 -2.88
C SER A 221 8.22 -21.41 -3.18
N LEU A 222 9.02 -21.15 -2.13
CA LEU A 222 10.42 -20.75 -2.26
C LEU A 222 11.36 -21.96 -2.36
N SER A 223 10.93 -23.14 -1.94
CA SER A 223 11.70 -24.37 -2.07
C SER A 223 11.49 -25.03 -3.43
N ASN A 224 12.57 -25.56 -4.01
CA ASN A 224 12.50 -26.37 -5.24
C ASN A 224 11.91 -27.78 -5.01
N GLU A 225 11.54 -28.11 -3.77
CA GLU A 225 10.95 -29.39 -3.44
C GLU A 225 9.50 -29.44 -3.92
N SER A 226 9.29 -30.14 -5.02
CA SER A 226 8.03 -30.30 -5.77
C SER A 226 6.93 -31.08 -5.03
N ARG A 227 6.96 -31.15 -3.69
CA ARG A 227 5.89 -31.79 -2.94
C ARG A 227 4.78 -30.79 -2.64
N ARG A 228 3.67 -30.94 -3.37
CA ARG A 228 2.36 -30.46 -2.90
C ARG A 228 2.05 -31.13 -1.57
N GLN A 229 2.45 -30.51 -0.45
CA GLN A 229 1.97 -30.90 0.86
C GLN A 229 0.49 -30.53 0.93
N GLY A 230 -0.35 -31.45 1.39
CA GLY A 230 -1.76 -31.17 1.64
C GLY A 230 -1.92 -29.92 2.51
N GLY A 231 -2.89 -29.07 2.21
CA GLY A 231 -3.07 -27.80 2.90
C GLY A 231 -4.20 -26.97 2.32
N ALA A 232 -4.49 -25.84 2.97
CA ALA A 232 -5.46 -24.88 2.47
C ALA A 232 -5.04 -24.35 1.07
N PRO A 233 -5.99 -24.05 0.19
CA PRO A 233 -5.68 -23.49 -1.12
C PRO A 233 -4.88 -22.19 -0.97
N PRO A 234 -3.85 -21.96 -1.79
CA PRO A 234 -3.05 -20.75 -1.68
C PRO A 234 -3.86 -19.48 -1.93
N ASN A 235 -3.39 -18.35 -1.39
CA ASN A 235 -4.04 -17.05 -1.53
C ASN A 235 -4.30 -16.67 -3.00
N ALA A 236 -3.37 -16.95 -3.91
CA ALA A 236 -3.56 -16.71 -5.35
C ALA A 236 -4.82 -17.41 -5.89
N VAL A 237 -5.02 -18.68 -5.54
CA VAL A 237 -6.19 -19.46 -5.96
C VAL A 237 -7.45 -18.94 -5.28
N LYS A 238 -7.37 -18.73 -3.95
CA LYS A 238 -8.50 -18.23 -3.15
C LYS A 238 -9.01 -16.87 -3.65
N TRP A 239 -8.13 -16.02 -4.15
CA TRP A 239 -8.46 -14.67 -4.60
C TRP A 239 -8.64 -14.55 -6.12
N GLY A 240 -8.48 -15.64 -6.87
CA GLY A 240 -8.53 -15.61 -8.34
C GLY A 240 -7.46 -14.71 -8.97
N VAL A 241 -6.29 -14.59 -8.34
CA VAL A 241 -5.20 -13.74 -8.82
C VAL A 241 -4.33 -14.54 -9.79
N MET A 242 -4.22 -14.06 -11.02
CA MET A 242 -3.42 -14.69 -12.09
C MET A 242 -2.22 -13.84 -12.54
N ALA A 243 -2.15 -12.58 -12.09
CA ALA A 243 -1.07 -11.67 -12.41
C ALA A 243 -0.83 -10.70 -11.25
N VAL A 244 0.40 -10.20 -11.14
CA VAL A 244 0.73 -9.11 -10.22
C VAL A 244 0.22 -7.78 -10.75
N THR A 245 -0.12 -6.90 -9.83
CA THR A 245 -0.56 -5.53 -10.08
C THR A 245 0.55 -4.55 -9.67
N PRO A 246 0.49 -3.27 -10.09
CA PRO A 246 1.36 -2.22 -9.57
C PRO A 246 1.36 -2.16 -8.03
N GLY A 247 0.17 -2.28 -7.42
CA GLY A 247 -0.01 -2.31 -5.97
C GLY A 247 0.73 -3.47 -5.30
N ALA A 248 0.68 -4.68 -5.88
CA ALA A 248 1.39 -5.84 -5.35
C ALA A 248 2.92 -5.67 -5.40
N VAL A 249 3.44 -5.18 -6.51
CA VAL A 249 4.88 -4.94 -6.67
C VAL A 249 5.36 -3.88 -5.69
N ALA A 250 4.64 -2.75 -5.57
CA ALA A 250 4.94 -1.71 -4.58
C ALA A 250 4.87 -2.25 -3.14
N TRP A 251 3.87 -3.09 -2.82
CA TRP A 251 3.74 -3.71 -1.51
C TRP A 251 4.96 -4.58 -1.18
N ALA A 252 5.42 -5.40 -2.12
CA ALA A 252 6.56 -6.29 -1.91
C ALA A 252 7.87 -5.52 -1.72
N ILE A 253 8.07 -4.43 -2.46
CA ILE A 253 9.21 -3.53 -2.26
C ILE A 253 9.20 -2.97 -0.83
N VAL A 254 8.07 -2.42 -0.38
CA VAL A 254 7.95 -1.85 0.97
C VAL A 254 8.10 -2.90 2.06
N ALA A 255 7.54 -4.10 1.85
CA ALA A 255 7.72 -5.23 2.76
C ALA A 255 9.19 -5.62 2.88
N ASN A 256 9.93 -5.65 1.76
CA ASN A 256 11.37 -5.92 1.77
C ASN A 256 12.16 -4.84 2.53
N ILE A 257 11.86 -3.56 2.30
CA ILE A 257 12.47 -2.45 3.05
C ILE A 257 12.21 -2.63 4.56
N PHE A 258 10.97 -2.93 4.94
CA PHE A 258 10.62 -3.17 6.35
C PHE A 258 11.35 -4.38 6.94
N LEU A 259 11.43 -5.50 6.22
CA LEU A 259 12.09 -6.73 6.67
C LEU A 259 13.60 -6.57 6.84
N LEU A 260 14.21 -5.63 6.11
CA LEU A 260 15.63 -5.28 6.26
C LEU A 260 15.85 -4.19 7.31
N SER A 261 14.88 -3.29 7.50
CA SER A 261 14.98 -2.17 8.46
C SER A 261 15.07 -2.65 9.92
N PRO A 262 15.57 -1.82 10.84
CA PRO A 262 15.60 -2.15 12.27
C PRO A 262 14.22 -2.20 12.95
N ASP A 263 13.12 -1.91 12.24
CA ASP A 263 11.79 -1.85 12.83
C ASP A 263 11.19 -3.22 13.16
N GLN A 264 10.79 -3.37 14.42
CA GLN A 264 10.21 -4.61 14.96
C GLN A 264 8.71 -4.74 14.66
N GLU A 265 8.03 -3.63 14.37
CA GLU A 265 6.60 -3.60 14.14
C GLU A 265 6.27 -2.67 12.97
N PHE A 266 5.32 -3.10 12.14
CA PHE A 266 4.78 -2.27 11.07
C PHE A 266 3.58 -1.51 11.61
N SER A 267 3.79 -0.24 11.97
CA SER A 267 2.73 0.58 12.57
C SER A 267 1.55 0.79 11.61
N GLN A 268 0.37 1.04 12.17
CA GLN A 268 -0.82 1.37 11.37
C GLN A 268 -0.62 2.66 10.57
N GLU A 269 0.10 3.63 11.13
CA GLU A 269 0.46 4.91 10.51
C GLU A 269 1.49 4.75 9.38
N GLY A 270 2.11 3.57 9.25
CA GLY A 270 3.12 3.32 8.22
C GLY A 270 4.45 4.01 8.47
N LYS A 271 4.75 4.44 9.70
CA LYS A 271 6.05 5.01 10.07
C LYS A 271 6.82 4.07 10.99
N GLY A 272 8.08 3.79 10.64
CA GLY A 272 9.02 3.03 11.46
C GLY A 272 9.33 3.75 12.78
N LYS A 273 9.31 3.01 13.88
CA LYS A 273 9.62 3.55 15.21
C LYS A 273 11.12 3.86 15.34
N THR A 274 11.96 2.94 14.85
CA THR A 274 13.41 3.02 14.96
C THR A 274 14.02 3.69 13.73
N SER A 275 13.69 3.22 12.52
CA SER A 275 14.27 3.78 11.29
C SER A 275 13.71 5.15 10.91
N ARG A 276 12.53 5.50 11.44
CA ARG A 276 11.71 6.65 11.03
C ARG A 276 11.26 6.64 9.57
N ILE A 277 11.45 5.54 8.85
CA ILE A 277 11.01 5.36 7.46
C ILE A 277 9.49 5.54 7.39
N ASN A 278 9.02 6.35 6.44
CA ASN A 278 7.60 6.47 6.13
C ASN A 278 7.24 5.47 5.01
N TYR A 279 6.93 4.24 5.39
CA TYR A 279 6.51 3.16 4.48
C TYR A 279 5.26 3.52 3.68
N GLY A 280 4.38 4.36 4.21
CA GLY A 280 3.22 4.89 3.48
C GLY A 280 3.61 5.71 2.27
N MET A 281 4.54 6.65 2.46
CA MET A 281 5.07 7.46 1.36
C MET A 281 5.86 6.63 0.36
N ILE A 282 6.68 5.68 0.83
CA ILE A 282 7.44 4.79 -0.06
C ILE A 282 6.48 3.92 -0.90
N PHE A 283 5.40 3.40 -0.30
CA PHE A 283 4.38 2.66 -1.02
C PHE A 283 3.74 3.50 -2.13
N MET A 284 3.32 4.73 -1.82
CA MET A 284 2.70 5.62 -2.79
C MET A 284 3.66 5.97 -3.92
N PHE A 285 4.92 6.28 -3.59
CA PHE A 285 5.97 6.57 -4.57
C PHE A 285 6.16 5.43 -5.57
N PHE A 286 6.36 4.19 -5.08
CA PHE A 286 6.56 3.05 -5.98
C PHE A 286 5.29 2.71 -6.77
N LYS A 287 4.11 2.81 -6.16
CA LYS A 287 2.86 2.57 -6.87
C LYS A 287 2.64 3.61 -7.97
N GLU A 288 2.98 4.87 -7.73
CA GLU A 288 2.92 5.92 -8.73
C GLU A 288 3.87 5.66 -9.89
N LEU A 289 5.15 5.42 -9.57
CA LEU A 289 6.16 5.08 -10.56
C LEU A 289 5.72 3.90 -11.43
N LEU A 290 5.26 2.81 -10.81
CA LEU A 290 4.84 1.60 -11.52
C LEU A 290 3.63 1.86 -12.42
N ILE A 291 2.66 2.68 -12.01
CA ILE A 291 1.47 2.97 -12.84
C ILE A 291 1.83 3.87 -14.01
N CYS A 292 2.63 4.91 -13.79
CA CYS A 292 3.07 5.81 -14.84
C CYS A 292 3.92 5.08 -15.89
N ASP A 293 4.73 4.12 -15.46
CA ASP A 293 5.69 3.43 -16.31
C ASP A 293 5.25 2.02 -16.73
N TRP A 294 4.05 1.57 -16.34
CA TRP A 294 3.59 0.19 -16.49
C TRP A 294 3.71 -0.34 -17.93
N GLU A 295 3.51 0.56 -18.90
CA GLU A 295 3.53 0.23 -20.31
C GLU A 295 4.93 0.25 -20.94
N LYS A 296 5.95 0.74 -20.22
CA LYS A 296 7.34 0.80 -20.71
C LYS A 296 7.88 -0.62 -20.96
N PRO A 297 8.59 -0.87 -22.08
CA PRO A 297 9.05 -2.20 -22.43
C PRO A 297 9.91 -2.88 -21.35
N CYS A 298 10.82 -2.12 -20.73
CA CYS A 298 11.68 -2.65 -19.67
C CYS A 298 10.88 -3.17 -18.47
N LEU A 299 9.90 -2.39 -17.99
CA LEU A 299 9.07 -2.78 -16.86
C LEU A 299 8.16 -3.95 -17.23
N LYS A 300 7.58 -3.96 -18.44
CA LYS A 300 6.78 -5.11 -18.92
C LYS A 300 7.56 -6.42 -18.89
N THR A 301 8.82 -6.41 -19.32
CA THR A 301 9.69 -7.59 -19.26
C THR A 301 9.91 -8.05 -17.82
N ILE A 302 10.19 -7.12 -16.91
CA ILE A 302 10.34 -7.43 -15.47
C ILE A 302 9.05 -8.02 -14.88
N ILE A 303 7.90 -7.42 -15.17
CA ILE A 303 6.59 -7.90 -14.70
C ILE A 303 6.27 -9.29 -15.28
N LYS A 304 6.63 -9.55 -16.54
CA LYS A 304 6.52 -10.88 -17.15
C LYS A 304 7.33 -11.91 -16.37
N HIS A 305 8.60 -11.64 -16.07
CA HIS A 305 9.44 -12.56 -15.28
C HIS A 305 8.87 -12.80 -13.87
N ILE A 306 8.38 -11.75 -13.20
CA ILE A 306 7.71 -11.87 -11.91
C ILE A 306 6.47 -12.77 -12.02
N ASN A 307 5.62 -12.57 -13.03
CA ASN A 307 4.42 -13.39 -13.23
C ASN A 307 4.76 -14.85 -13.55
N THR A 308 5.70 -15.11 -14.45
CA THR A 308 6.18 -16.47 -14.76
C THR A 308 6.70 -17.16 -13.50
N PHE A 309 7.53 -16.50 -12.71
CA PHE A 309 8.04 -17.05 -11.45
C PHE A 309 6.91 -17.39 -10.47
N ILE A 310 5.95 -16.49 -10.29
CA ILE A 310 4.89 -16.65 -9.30
C ILE A 310 3.85 -17.65 -9.78
N PHE A 311 3.37 -17.59 -11.02
CA PHE A 311 2.17 -18.31 -11.46
C PHE A 311 2.47 -19.56 -12.29
N GLU A 312 3.52 -19.56 -13.13
CA GLU A 312 3.76 -20.62 -14.13
C GLU A 312 4.58 -21.82 -13.62
N ARG A 313 5.26 -21.70 -12.46
CA ARG A 313 6.00 -22.82 -11.83
C ARG A 313 5.16 -24.01 -11.35
N THR A 314 3.91 -24.17 -11.79
CA THR A 314 3.02 -25.26 -11.34
C THR A 314 3.17 -26.58 -12.09
N SER A 315 3.95 -26.65 -13.17
CA SER A 315 4.11 -27.90 -13.96
C SER A 315 5.43 -27.96 -14.74
N CYS A 316 6.52 -28.38 -14.11
CA CYS A 316 7.57 -29.09 -14.86
C CYS A 316 7.72 -30.48 -14.25
N PRO A 317 7.33 -31.56 -14.95
CA PRO A 317 7.90 -32.87 -14.69
C PRO A 317 9.41 -32.73 -14.87
N SER A 318 10.18 -33.38 -14.02
CA SER A 318 11.62 -33.58 -14.22
C SER A 318 11.88 -34.08 -15.64
N HIS A 319 12.27 -33.17 -16.53
CA HIS A 319 12.89 -33.51 -17.79
C HIS A 319 14.35 -33.11 -17.70
N ASP A 320 15.18 -34.03 -18.15
CA ASP A 320 16.61 -34.13 -17.96
C ASP A 320 17.39 -32.82 -18.15
N LEU A 321 18.42 -32.66 -17.33
CA LEU A 321 19.40 -31.56 -17.31
C LEU A 321 20.28 -31.45 -18.57
N ASN A 322 19.85 -31.97 -19.73
CA ASN A 322 20.67 -32.06 -20.94
C ASN A 322 20.08 -31.37 -22.19
N SER A 323 19.17 -30.40 -22.02
CA SER A 323 18.72 -29.56 -23.13
C SER A 323 18.45 -28.14 -22.65
N ARG A 324 19.54 -27.40 -22.43
CA ARG A 324 19.53 -25.94 -22.29
C ARG A 324 20.25 -25.34 -23.50
N ASP A 325 19.55 -25.36 -24.62
CA ASP A 325 19.93 -24.65 -25.85
C ASP A 325 18.61 -24.18 -26.48
N SER A 326 17.98 -23.20 -25.84
CA SER A 326 16.87 -22.45 -26.45
C SER A 326 17.34 -21.02 -26.67
N ALA A 327 17.17 -20.53 -27.90
CA ALA A 327 17.45 -19.16 -28.28
C ALA A 327 16.68 -18.13 -27.42
N ASP A 328 15.58 -18.54 -26.78
CA ASP A 328 14.81 -17.71 -25.86
C ASP A 328 15.54 -17.44 -24.54
N ASP A 329 16.26 -18.43 -23.98
CA ASP A 329 17.06 -18.25 -22.76
C ASP A 329 18.23 -17.27 -23.02
N LEU A 330 18.83 -17.35 -24.22
CA LEU A 330 19.88 -16.43 -24.67
C LEU A 330 19.35 -15.02 -24.94
N GLN A 331 18.15 -14.87 -25.51
CA GLN A 331 17.49 -13.58 -25.70
C GLN A 331 17.10 -12.94 -24.35
N GLU A 332 16.66 -13.75 -23.38
CA GLU A 332 16.32 -13.33 -22.02
C GLU A 332 17.56 -12.89 -21.23
N GLU A 333 18.64 -13.66 -21.30
CA GLU A 333 19.94 -13.33 -20.71
C GLU A 333 20.58 -12.12 -21.41
N MET A 334 20.45 -11.98 -22.74
CA MET A 334 20.85 -10.79 -23.49
C MET A 334 20.01 -9.55 -23.16
N CYS A 335 18.71 -9.68 -22.85
CA CYS A 335 17.88 -8.57 -22.41
C CYS A 335 18.28 -8.09 -21.01
N LEU A 336 18.55 -9.02 -20.08
CA LEU A 336 19.05 -8.72 -18.74
C LEU A 336 20.48 -8.14 -18.79
N ALA A 337 21.34 -8.66 -19.67
CA ALA A 337 22.68 -8.13 -19.91
C ALA A 337 22.65 -6.76 -20.62
N ARG A 338 21.74 -6.54 -21.59
CA ARG A 338 21.51 -5.22 -22.22
C ARG A 338 20.98 -4.19 -21.23
N LEU A 339 20.18 -4.58 -20.23
CA LEU A 339 19.82 -3.70 -19.13
C LEU A 339 21.04 -3.29 -18.29
N GLY A 340 22.04 -4.18 -18.14
CA GLY A 340 23.32 -3.88 -17.49
C GLY A 340 24.36 -3.14 -18.35
N LEU A 341 24.30 -3.27 -19.69
CA LEU A 341 25.33 -2.80 -20.63
C LEU A 341 24.91 -1.64 -21.56
N ALA A 342 23.61 -1.32 -21.69
CA ALA A 342 23.15 -0.13 -22.44
C ALA A 342 23.43 1.21 -21.74
N ALA A 343 24.46 1.24 -20.88
CA ALA A 343 25.01 2.43 -20.27
C ALA A 343 26.12 3.07 -21.13
N ASP A 344 26.79 2.30 -22.01
CA ASP A 344 28.01 2.77 -22.69
C ASP A 344 27.96 2.76 -24.23
N THR A 345 26.77 2.77 -24.84
CA THR A 345 26.66 2.97 -26.31
C THR A 345 25.28 3.54 -26.65
N GLU A 346 25.15 4.85 -26.85
CA GLU A 346 25.26 5.46 -28.18
C GLU A 346 25.24 7.00 -28.08
N ASP A 347 26.11 7.58 -28.91
CA ASP A 347 26.24 9.01 -29.23
C ASP A 347 25.01 9.54 -29.99
N ASP A 348 24.70 10.81 -29.69
CA ASP A 348 24.31 11.88 -30.61
C ASP A 348 23.45 11.54 -31.84
N LEU A 349 22.12 11.61 -31.68
CA LEU A 349 21.24 12.12 -32.74
C LEU A 349 20.10 12.96 -32.15
N SER A 350 19.97 14.14 -32.73
CA SER A 350 19.04 15.23 -32.38
C SER A 350 17.56 14.97 -32.71
N LEU A 351 16.70 15.75 -32.04
CA LEU A 351 15.28 16.06 -32.30
C LEU A 351 14.22 15.14 -31.67
N SER A 352 13.69 15.52 -30.51
CA SER A 352 12.44 16.32 -30.39
C SER A 352 11.95 16.37 -28.95
N ASP A 353 11.65 17.58 -28.48
CA ASP A 353 11.21 17.87 -27.12
C ASP A 353 9.81 17.28 -26.83
N ASN A 354 9.71 16.18 -26.06
CA ASN A 354 8.59 15.96 -25.13
C ASN A 354 8.71 14.78 -24.12
N GLU A 355 9.90 14.45 -23.59
CA GLU A 355 10.07 13.32 -22.64
C GLU A 355 10.60 13.69 -21.23
N ASN A 356 10.47 14.95 -20.79
CA ASN A 356 11.01 15.37 -19.48
C ASN A 356 10.08 15.21 -18.27
N ALA A 357 8.85 14.70 -18.42
CA ALA A 357 7.91 14.64 -17.28
C ALA A 357 8.25 13.53 -16.25
N SER A 358 8.98 12.48 -16.63
CA SER A 358 9.23 11.32 -15.75
C SER A 358 10.52 11.47 -14.92
N ILE A 359 11.50 12.22 -15.42
CA ILE A 359 12.79 12.47 -14.73
C ILE A 359 12.62 13.51 -13.60
N ASP A 360 11.65 14.42 -13.73
CA ASP A 360 11.42 15.48 -12.74
C ASP A 360 10.82 14.96 -11.40
N VAL A 361 10.17 13.79 -11.43
CA VAL A 361 9.71 13.07 -10.22
C VAL A 361 10.90 12.43 -9.47
N LEU A 362 11.89 11.93 -10.22
CA LEU A 362 13.12 11.34 -9.67
C LEU A 362 14.08 12.40 -9.12
N ALA A 363 14.18 13.58 -9.76
CA ALA A 363 14.98 14.71 -9.27
C ALA A 363 14.40 15.34 -7.99
N LYS A 364 13.07 15.29 -7.80
CA LYS A 364 12.43 15.70 -6.53
C LYS A 364 12.61 14.68 -5.40
N ALA A 365 12.77 13.39 -5.72
CA ALA A 365 12.91 12.31 -4.72
C ALA A 365 14.33 12.18 -4.14
N THR A 366 15.35 12.73 -4.81
CA THR A 366 16.74 12.80 -4.32
C THR A 366 17.02 14.02 -3.45
N GLY A 367 16.11 14.99 -3.38
CA GLY A 367 16.11 16.04 -2.36
C GLY A 367 15.52 15.50 -1.07
N ASN A 368 16.34 15.43 -0.01
CA ASN A 368 15.91 15.10 1.35
C ASN A 368 14.52 15.66 1.65
N ILE A 369 13.55 14.76 1.91
CA ILE A 369 12.22 15.15 2.36
C ILE A 369 12.37 15.70 3.77
N ALA A 370 12.70 16.99 3.86
CA ALA A 370 12.63 17.75 5.10
C ALA A 370 11.15 17.87 5.47
N LEU A 371 10.78 17.26 6.59
CA LEU A 371 9.47 17.42 7.22
C LEU A 371 9.28 18.91 7.55
N ARG A 372 8.24 19.51 6.99
CA ARG A 372 7.72 20.80 7.48
C ARG A 372 6.99 20.48 8.78
N ASP A 373 7.58 20.87 9.91
CA ASP A 373 7.00 20.68 11.23
C ASP A 373 5.76 21.58 11.39
N SER A 374 4.59 20.97 11.52
CA SER A 374 3.31 21.66 11.71
C SER A 374 3.10 22.08 13.17
N ASN A 375 4.11 22.69 13.80
CA ASN A 375 4.04 23.19 15.17
C ASN A 375 4.73 24.56 15.27
N GLU A 376 4.19 25.56 14.57
CA GLU A 376 4.46 26.96 14.88
C GLU A 376 3.20 27.58 15.47
N ALA A 377 3.27 27.91 16.77
CA ALA A 377 2.26 28.68 17.47
C ALA A 377 2.23 30.12 16.92
N PRO A 378 1.07 30.78 16.87
CA PRO A 378 0.94 32.11 16.28
C PRO A 378 1.64 33.17 17.16
N THR A 379 2.65 33.82 16.60
CA THR A 379 3.29 35.02 17.15
C THR A 379 2.32 36.21 17.10
N PRO A 380 2.21 37.05 18.15
CA PRO A 380 1.19 38.10 18.21
C PRO A 380 1.52 39.30 17.29
N LEU A 381 0.48 39.88 16.70
CA LEU A 381 0.52 41.10 15.89
C LEU A 381 1.09 42.28 16.70
N SER A 382 2.22 42.81 16.26
CA SER A 382 2.72 44.12 16.69
C SER A 382 1.86 45.23 16.09
N THR A 383 1.40 46.11 16.98
CA THR A 383 0.59 47.31 16.69
C THR A 383 1.48 48.40 16.12
N THR A 384 1.23 48.83 14.88
CA THR A 384 1.89 50.01 14.29
C THR A 384 1.22 51.28 14.81
N THR A 385 1.95 52.04 15.61
CA THR A 385 1.61 53.40 16.03
C THR A 385 1.80 54.37 14.85
N MET A 386 0.73 55.06 14.44
CA MET A 386 0.83 56.21 13.52
C MET A 386 1.19 57.47 14.31
N THR A 387 2.33 58.07 13.95
CA THR A 387 2.70 59.44 14.33
C THR A 387 2.25 60.40 13.23
N SER A 388 1.37 61.33 13.61
CA SER A 388 0.96 62.49 12.84
C SER A 388 2.02 63.60 12.96
N THR A 389 2.36 64.22 11.84
CA THR A 389 2.86 65.60 11.83
C THR A 389 2.53 66.29 10.51
N LEU A 390 1.89 67.45 10.67
CA LEU A 390 1.57 68.55 9.75
C LEU A 390 0.40 68.35 8.77
#